data_AF-A0A8S3V377-F1
#
_entry.id   AF-A0A8S3V377-F1
#
_cell.length_a   1.000
_cell.length_b   1.000
_cell.length_c   1.000
_cell.angle_alpha   90.00
_cell.angle_beta   90.00
_cell.angle_gamma   90.00
#
_symmetry.space_group_name_H-M   'P 1'
#
loop_
_entity.id
_entity.type
_entity.pdbx_description
1 polymer ?
#
loop_
_entity_poly.entity_id
_entity_poly.type
_entity_poly.pdbx_seq_one_letter_code
_entity_poly.pdbx_strand_id
1 'polypeptide(L)'
;MQNGVVFDMECRMVYGAMWNSVVFDVECRMVYGAMWNGVVFDVECRMVYGTMWNGVVFDVECRMVYGTMWNGVVFDVECRMVYGAMWNGVVFDVECRMVYGAMWNGVAFDVECRMVYGAMWNSVVFDVECRMVYGTMWNSVVFDVECRMVYGAMWNSVVFDVECRMVYGTMWNSVVFDVEC
;
A
#
# COMPACT_ATOMS: atom_id res chain seq x y z
N MET A 1 -3.72 6.78 -25.25
CA MET A 1 -5.05 6.25 -24.95
C MET A 1 -5.24 4.98 -25.76
N GLN A 2 -5.24 3.83 -25.09
CA GLN A 2 -5.70 2.58 -25.68
C GLN A 2 -7.09 2.28 -25.13
N ASN A 3 -8.06 2.15 -26.04
CA ASN A 3 -9.42 1.71 -25.73
C ASN A 3 -9.55 0.29 -26.32
N GLY A 4 -9.50 -0.74 -25.48
CA GLY A 4 -9.56 -2.13 -25.93
C GLY A 4 -8.86 -3.08 -24.97
N VAL A 5 -9.09 -4.38 -25.14
CA VAL A 5 -8.44 -5.40 -24.29
C VAL A 5 -6.98 -5.56 -24.72
N VAL A 6 -6.07 -5.46 -23.75
CA VAL A 6 -4.63 -5.72 -23.94
C VAL A 6 -4.33 -7.05 -23.27
N PHE A 7 -3.86 -8.02 -24.05
CA PHE A 7 -3.54 -9.33 -23.49
C PHE A 7 -2.12 -9.37 -22.92
N ASP A 8 -1.16 -8.83 -23.65
CA ASP A 8 0.24 -8.85 -23.23
C ASP A 8 0.96 -7.59 -23.74
N MET A 9 1.80 -7.02 -22.89
CA MET A 9 2.64 -5.87 -23.17
C MET A 9 4.02 -6.02 -22.51
N GLU A 10 5.00 -6.39 -23.33
CA GLU A 10 6.41 -6.28 -22.95
C GLU A 10 7.03 -4.96 -23.43
N CYS A 11 7.63 -4.19 -22.51
CA CYS A 11 8.26 -2.92 -22.85
C CYS A 11 9.51 -2.62 -22.03
N ARG A 12 10.51 -2.00 -22.67
CA ARG A 12 11.67 -1.47 -21.94
C ARG A 12 11.34 -0.20 -21.16
N MET A 13 10.46 0.64 -21.70
CA MET A 13 10.10 1.91 -21.10
C MET A 13 8.74 2.36 -21.60
N VAL A 14 7.89 2.81 -20.69
CA VAL A 14 6.62 3.48 -20.97
C VAL A 14 6.71 4.91 -20.43
N TYR A 15 6.26 5.88 -21.22
CA TYR A 15 6.22 7.29 -20.84
C TYR A 15 4.87 7.91 -21.20
N GLY A 16 4.17 8.50 -20.23
CA GLY A 16 2.95 9.28 -20.50
C GLY A 16 1.79 8.44 -21.04
N ALA A 17 1.57 7.24 -20.50
CA ALA A 17 0.56 6.31 -20.99
C ALA A 17 -0.77 6.46 -20.26
N MET A 18 -1.86 6.20 -20.99
CA MET A 18 -3.21 6.12 -20.44
C MET A 18 -3.91 4.89 -21.01
N TRP A 19 -4.35 4.02 -20.10
CA TRP A 19 -5.07 2.78 -20.35
C TRP A 19 -6.46 2.92 -19.76
N ASN A 20 -7.50 2.77 -20.58
CA ASN A 20 -8.90 2.90 -20.17
C ASN A 20 -9.66 1.62 -20.53
N SER A 21 -9.18 0.47 -20.03
CA SER A 21 -9.64 -0.84 -20.48
C SER A 21 -9.20 -1.98 -19.58
N VAL A 22 -9.41 -3.21 -20.05
CA VAL A 22 -8.92 -4.44 -19.43
C VAL A 22 -7.52 -4.73 -19.95
N VAL A 23 -6.55 -4.92 -19.05
CA VAL A 23 -5.18 -5.31 -19.35
C VAL A 23 -4.85 -6.58 -18.57
N PHE A 24 -4.43 -7.62 -19.27
CA PHE A 24 -4.02 -8.88 -18.65
C PHE A 24 -2.59 -8.76 -18.15
N ASP A 25 -1.59 -8.81 -19.02
CA ASP A 25 -0.19 -8.86 -18.59
C ASP A 25 0.60 -7.63 -19.03
N VAL A 26 1.40 -7.06 -18.12
CA VAL A 26 2.32 -5.96 -18.39
C VAL A 26 3.68 -6.24 -17.78
N GLU A 27 4.69 -6.46 -18.62
CA GLU A 27 6.08 -6.52 -18.18
C GLU A 27 6.84 -5.29 -18.66
N CYS A 28 7.22 -4.42 -17.72
CA CYS A 28 7.93 -3.18 -18.05
C CYS A 28 9.17 -2.96 -17.19
N ARG A 29 10.32 -2.72 -17.83
CA ARG A 29 11.50 -2.31 -17.04
C ARG A 29 11.30 -0.95 -16.37
N MET A 30 10.59 -0.01 -17.00
CA MET A 30 10.33 1.31 -16.45
C MET A 30 8.98 1.86 -16.91
N VAL A 31 8.21 2.41 -15.99
CA VAL A 31 6.97 3.15 -16.27
C VAL A 31 7.04 4.53 -15.66
N TYR A 32 6.86 5.57 -16.47
CA TYR A 32 6.83 6.97 -16.05
C TYR A 32 5.52 7.63 -16.47
N GLY A 33 4.79 8.17 -15.50
CA GLY A 33 3.58 8.96 -15.79
C GLY A 33 2.50 8.12 -16.47
N ALA A 34 2.00 7.10 -15.78
CA ALA A 34 0.95 6.23 -16.33
C ALA A 34 -0.36 6.36 -15.55
N MET A 35 -1.48 6.35 -16.28
CA MET A 35 -2.81 6.22 -15.70
C MET A 35 -3.46 4.94 -16.20
N TRP A 36 -3.90 4.12 -15.26
CA TRP A 36 -4.62 2.88 -15.49
C TRP A 36 -6.02 3.03 -14.95
N ASN A 37 -7.01 3.11 -15.84
CA ASN A 37 -8.42 3.12 -15.49
C ASN A 37 -9.06 1.84 -16.05
N GLY A 38 -9.57 0.96 -15.19
CA GLY A 38 -10.21 -0.28 -15.63
C GLY A 38 -9.84 -1.48 -14.77
N VAL A 39 -9.59 -2.60 -15.42
CA VAL A 39 -9.22 -3.86 -14.77
C VAL A 39 -7.82 -4.24 -15.23
N VAL A 40 -6.90 -4.42 -14.29
CA VAL A 40 -5.54 -4.87 -14.59
C VAL A 40 -5.28 -6.15 -13.81
N PHE A 41 -4.89 -7.21 -14.51
CA PHE A 41 -4.56 -8.48 -13.90
C PHE A 41 -3.14 -8.43 -13.34
N ASP A 42 -2.12 -8.49 -14.19
CA ASP A 42 -0.74 -8.69 -13.73
C ASP A 42 0.19 -7.57 -14.24
N VAL A 43 0.96 -7.00 -13.31
CA VAL A 43 1.93 -5.93 -13.61
C VAL A 43 3.26 -6.26 -12.97
N GLU A 44 4.25 -6.59 -13.78
CA GLU A 44 5.63 -6.72 -13.34
C GLU A 44 6.45 -5.52 -13.82
N CYS A 45 6.96 -4.73 -12.87
CA CYS A 45 7.79 -3.58 -13.19
C CYS A 45 9.03 -3.46 -12.33
N ARG A 46 10.19 -3.23 -12.95
CA ARG A 46 11.38 -2.92 -12.16
C ARG A 46 11.28 -1.54 -11.50
N MET A 47 10.70 -0.55 -12.17
CA MET A 47 10.54 0.80 -11.64
C MET A 47 9.27 1.46 -12.13
N VAL A 48 8.50 2.03 -11.20
CA VAL A 48 7.27 2.76 -11.47
C VAL A 48 7.35 4.15 -10.85
N TYR A 49 7.08 5.18 -11.65
CA TYR A 49 7.15 6.58 -11.25
C TYR A 49 5.89 7.32 -11.67
N GLY A 50 5.21 7.95 -10.71
CA GLY A 50 4.08 8.85 -10.98
C GLY A 50 2.93 8.10 -11.65
N THR A 51 2.38 7.09 -10.99
CA THR A 51 1.27 6.32 -11.55
C THR A 51 -0.02 6.45 -10.75
N MET A 52 -1.12 6.37 -11.48
CA MET A 52 -2.46 6.36 -10.91
C MET A 52 -3.19 5.12 -11.40
N TRP A 53 -3.72 4.37 -10.45
CA TRP A 53 -4.53 3.18 -10.66
C TRP A 53 -5.94 3.48 -10.18
N ASN A 54 -6.92 3.25 -11.06
CA ASN A 54 -8.32 3.57 -10.87
C ASN A 54 -9.16 2.38 -11.34
N GLY A 55 -9.70 1.60 -10.43
CA GLY A 55 -10.50 0.42 -10.76
C GLY A 55 -10.08 -0.81 -9.98
N VAL A 56 -9.94 -1.95 -10.67
CA VAL A 56 -9.60 -3.23 -10.05
C VAL A 56 -8.22 -3.64 -10.51
N VAL A 57 -7.33 -3.92 -9.57
CA VAL A 57 -5.99 -4.44 -9.84
C VAL A 57 -5.80 -5.73 -9.07
N PHE A 58 -5.43 -6.80 -9.76
CA PHE A 58 -5.16 -8.08 -9.14
C PHE A 58 -3.75 -8.06 -8.56
N ASP A 59 -2.72 -8.18 -9.39
CA ASP A 59 -1.36 -8.43 -8.92
C ASP A 59 -0.37 -7.38 -9.45
N VAL A 60 0.42 -6.83 -8.54
CA VAL A 60 1.45 -5.84 -8.85
C VAL A 60 2.75 -6.21 -8.18
N GLU A 61 3.74 -6.61 -8.98
CA GLU A 61 5.09 -6.83 -8.51
C GLU A 61 6.00 -5.69 -8.99
N CYS A 62 6.55 -4.94 -8.03
CA CYS A 62 7.45 -3.84 -8.35
C CYS A 62 8.70 -3.80 -7.48
N ARG A 63 9.88 -3.71 -8.09
CA ARG A 63 11.10 -3.51 -7.28
C ARG A 63 11.14 -2.11 -6.64
N MET A 64 10.68 -1.08 -7.33
CA MET A 64 10.64 0.28 -6.80
C MET A 64 9.44 1.04 -7.33
N VAL A 65 8.73 1.68 -6.41
CA VAL A 65 7.54 2.48 -6.69
C VAL A 65 7.71 3.88 -6.10
N TYR A 66 7.45 4.90 -6.90
CA TYR A 66 7.55 6.29 -6.50
C TYR A 66 6.31 7.08 -6.90
N GLY A 67 5.63 7.68 -5.92
CA GLY A 67 4.49 8.58 -6.16
C GLY A 67 3.35 7.86 -6.85
N THR A 68 2.70 6.94 -6.14
CA THR A 68 1.58 6.17 -6.69
C THR A 68 0.29 6.41 -5.95
N MET A 69 -0.80 6.45 -6.71
CA MET A 69 -2.15 6.54 -6.17
C MET A 69 -2.94 5.34 -6.64
N TRP A 70 -3.52 4.64 -5.68
CA TRP A 70 -4.43 3.51 -5.88
C TRP A 70 -5.81 3.95 -5.47
N ASN A 71 -6.78 3.81 -6.37
CA ASN A 71 -8.16 4.14 -6.11
C ASN A 71 -9.07 3.02 -6.63
N GLY A 72 -9.72 2.30 -5.73
CA GLY A 72 -10.59 1.18 -6.08
C GLY A 72 -10.26 -0.08 -5.27
N VAL A 73 -10.17 -1.22 -5.94
CA VAL A 73 -9.90 -2.53 -5.33
C VAL A 73 -8.55 -3.02 -5.79
N VAL A 74 -7.68 -3.34 -4.84
CA VAL A 74 -6.36 -3.93 -5.11
C VAL A 74 -6.27 -5.24 -4.33
N PHE A 75 -5.96 -6.34 -5.03
CA PHE A 75 -5.77 -7.62 -4.37
C PHE A 75 -4.36 -7.67 -3.79
N ASP A 76 -3.33 -7.83 -4.62
CA ASP A 76 -1.98 -8.13 -4.15
C ASP A 76 -0.96 -7.12 -4.67
N VAL A 77 -0.17 -6.56 -3.76
CA VAL A 77 0.95 -5.68 -4.10
C VAL A 77 2.21 -6.15 -3.40
N GLU A 78 3.18 -6.59 -4.19
CA GLU A 78 4.53 -6.90 -3.71
C GLU A 78 5.50 -5.81 -4.16
N CYS A 79 6.12 -5.11 -3.21
CA CYS A 79 7.10 -4.09 -3.52
C CYS A 79 8.34 -4.13 -2.63
N ARG A 80 9.53 -4.13 -3.23
CA ARG A 80 10.75 -4.00 -2.40
C ARG A 80 10.87 -2.61 -1.77
N MET A 81 10.48 -1.56 -2.47
CA MET A 81 10.53 -0.18 -1.97
C MET A 81 9.39 0.65 -2.52
N VAL A 82 8.68 1.33 -1.62
CA VAL A 82 7.62 2.29 -1.95
C VAL A 82 7.97 3.64 -1.35
N TYR A 83 7.93 4.68 -2.18
CA TYR A 83 8.12 6.07 -1.79
C TYR A 83 6.91 6.90 -2.20
N GLY A 84 6.10 7.32 -1.25
CA GLY A 84 4.89 8.07 -1.52
C GLY A 84 3.83 7.20 -2.19
N ALA A 85 2.98 6.58 -1.39
CA ALA A 85 1.79 5.89 -1.86
C ALA A 85 0.54 6.44 -1.20
N MET A 86 -0.55 6.53 -1.96
CA MET A 86 -1.88 6.80 -1.45
C MET A 86 -2.80 5.65 -1.88
N TRP A 87 -3.42 5.02 -0.90
CA TRP A 87 -4.40 3.95 -1.09
C TRP A 87 -5.77 4.49 -0.71
N ASN A 88 -6.71 4.40 -1.65
CA ASN A 88 -8.09 4.80 -1.47
C ASN A 88 -9.01 3.67 -1.94
N GLY A 89 -9.70 3.02 -1.03
CA GLY A 89 -10.61 1.92 -1.35
C GLY A 89 -10.29 0.66 -0.55
N VAL A 90 -10.34 -0.49 -1.21
CA VAL A 90 -10.15 -1.79 -0.58
C VAL A 90 -8.82 -2.38 -1.06
N VAL A 91 -7.97 -2.75 -0.12
CA VAL A 91 -6.70 -3.42 -0.37
C VAL A 91 -6.67 -4.71 0.41
N PHE A 92 -6.44 -5.84 -0.26
CA PHE A 92 -6.34 -7.13 0.41
C PHE A 92 -4.95 -7.29 1.00
N ASP A 93 -3.93 -7.52 0.17
CA ASP A 93 -2.61 -7.90 0.63
C ASP A 93 -1.54 -6.94 0.11
N VAL A 94 -0.73 -6.39 1.03
CA VAL A 94 0.45 -5.60 0.68
C VAL A 94 1.66 -6.11 1.39
N GLU A 95 2.62 -6.62 0.62
CA GLU A 95 3.94 -6.98 1.10
C GLU A 95 4.97 -5.96 0.64
N CYS A 96 5.60 -5.26 1.59
CA CYS A 96 6.65 -4.30 1.28
C CYS A 96 7.87 -4.43 2.18
N ARG A 97 9.07 -4.50 1.60
CA ARG A 97 10.28 -4.45 2.44
C ARG A 97 10.48 -3.07 3.07
N MET A 98 10.16 -1.98 2.37
CA MET A 98 10.30 -0.63 2.87
C MET A 98 9.23 0.29 2.30
N VAL A 99 8.56 1.03 3.17
CA VAL A 99 7.58 2.05 2.82
C VAL A 99 7.98 3.38 3.43
N TYR A 100 8.07 4.42 2.60
CA TYR A 100 8.32 5.80 3.00
C TYR A 100 7.17 6.68 2.54
N GLY A 101 6.39 7.21 3.48
CA GLY A 101 5.25 8.06 3.17
C GLY A 101 4.12 7.24 2.55
N ALA A 102 3.19 6.80 3.37
CA ALA A 102 1.95 6.17 2.91
C ALA A 102 0.72 6.82 3.53
N MET A 103 -0.35 6.94 2.75
CA MET A 103 -1.67 7.26 3.28
C MET A 103 -2.65 6.17 2.87
N TRP A 104 -3.41 5.69 3.83
CA TRP A 104 -4.41 4.65 3.64
C TRP A 104 -5.77 5.20 4.03
N ASN A 105 -6.70 5.15 3.10
CA ASN A 105 -8.09 5.55 3.30
C ASN A 105 -8.98 4.43 2.76
N GLY A 106 -9.89 3.91 3.58
CA GLY A 106 -10.78 2.80 3.18
C GLY A 106 -10.60 1.55 4.05
N VAL A 107 -10.30 0.41 3.43
CA VAL A 107 -10.13 -0.88 4.10
C VAL A 107 -8.83 -1.52 3.65
N ALA A 108 -8.01 -1.98 4.60
CA ALA A 108 -6.84 -2.81 4.35
C ALA A 108 -7.01 -4.11 5.14
N PHE A 109 -6.81 -5.26 4.50
CA PHE A 109 -6.86 -6.55 5.19
C PHE A 109 -5.50 -6.86 5.79
N ASP A 110 -4.52 -7.21 4.97
CA ASP A 110 -3.21 -7.69 5.43
C ASP A 110 -2.10 -6.78 4.90
N VAL A 111 -1.32 -6.21 5.82
CA VAL A 111 -0.20 -5.34 5.49
C VAL A 111 1.06 -5.84 6.18
N GLU A 112 1.94 -6.49 5.42
CA GLU A 112 3.24 -6.90 5.89
C GLU A 112 4.32 -5.92 5.41
N CYS A 113 4.99 -5.27 6.36
CA CYS A 113 6.08 -4.35 6.04
C CYS A 113 7.29 -4.52 6.95
N ARG A 114 8.47 -4.79 6.40
CA ARG A 114 9.67 -4.84 7.25
C ARG A 114 9.97 -3.47 7.89
N MET A 115 9.79 -2.36 7.17
CA MET A 115 10.00 -1.02 7.71
C MET A 115 9.00 -0.03 7.13
N VAL A 116 8.36 0.74 8.00
CA VAL A 116 7.44 1.83 7.64
C VAL A 116 7.92 3.14 8.24
N TYR A 117 8.06 4.16 7.41
CA TYR A 117 8.39 5.53 7.81
C TYR A 117 7.31 6.49 7.32
N GLY A 118 6.61 7.15 8.25
CA GLY A 118 5.57 8.10 7.92
C GLY A 118 4.38 7.42 7.28
N ALA A 119 3.43 6.94 8.09
CA ALA A 119 2.17 6.42 7.58
C ALA A 119 0.97 7.07 8.28
N MET A 120 -0.09 7.32 7.52
CA MET A 120 -1.38 7.75 8.04
C MET A 120 -2.44 6.73 7.63
N TRP A 121 -3.12 6.19 8.62
CA TRP A 121 -4.18 5.22 8.45
C TRP A 121 -5.50 5.85 8.86
N ASN A 122 -6.35 6.15 7.89
CA ASN A 122 -7.75 6.54 8.10
C ASN A 122 -8.64 5.45 7.49
N SER A 123 -8.35 4.20 7.83
CA SER A 123 -8.93 3.01 7.21
C SER A 123 -9.27 1.98 8.27
N VAL A 124 -10.29 1.16 8.03
CA VAL A 124 -10.42 -0.08 8.80
C VAL A 124 -9.24 -0.97 8.41
N VAL A 125 -8.45 -1.41 9.38
CA VAL A 125 -7.29 -2.26 9.15
C VAL A 125 -7.47 -3.54 9.95
N PHE A 126 -7.38 -4.68 9.28
CA PHE A 126 -7.46 -5.97 9.95
C PHE A 126 -6.10 -6.29 10.57
N ASP A 127 -5.10 -6.63 9.77
CA ASP A 127 -3.83 -7.14 10.28
C ASP A 127 -2.66 -6.31 9.73
N VAL A 128 -1.77 -5.87 10.63
CA VAL A 128 -0.51 -5.23 10.25
C VAL A 128 0.66 -5.89 10.95
N GLU A 129 1.55 -6.49 10.17
CA GLU A 129 2.81 -7.01 10.67
C GLU A 129 3.96 -6.09 10.21
N CYS A 130 4.71 -5.54 11.17
CA CYS A 130 5.91 -4.77 10.88
C CYS A 130 7.09 -5.07 11.79
N ARG A 131 8.32 -5.05 11.26
CA ARG A 131 9.49 -5.09 12.18
C ARG A 131 9.77 -3.75 12.83
N MET A 132 9.57 -2.66 12.10
CA MET A 132 9.84 -1.31 12.59
C MET A 132 8.88 -0.31 11.98
N VAL A 133 8.31 0.51 12.84
CA VAL A 133 7.38 1.57 12.47
C VAL A 133 7.86 2.89 13.05
N TYR A 134 7.95 3.93 12.22
CA TYR A 134 8.36 5.27 12.59
C TYR A 134 7.33 6.30 12.13
N GLY A 135 6.82 7.11 13.05
CA GLY A 135 5.95 8.25 12.73
C GLY A 135 4.63 7.81 12.09
N THR A 136 3.77 7.16 12.87
CA THR A 136 2.46 6.71 12.37
C THR A 136 1.29 7.38 13.08
N MET A 137 0.21 7.57 12.32
CA MET A 137 -1.06 8.03 12.86
C MET A 137 -2.15 7.06 12.44
N TRP A 138 -2.93 6.59 13.41
CA TRP A 138 -4.06 5.70 13.23
C TRP A 138 -5.32 6.42 13.66
N ASN A 139 -6.27 6.62 12.74
CA ASN A 139 -7.50 7.40 12.95
C ASN A 139 -8.73 6.61 12.50
N SER A 140 -8.92 5.40 13.02
CA SER A 140 -9.93 4.47 12.50
C SER A 140 -10.18 3.26 13.43
N VAL A 141 -10.46 2.08 12.88
CA VAL A 141 -10.56 0.81 13.61
C VAL A 141 -9.41 -0.07 13.17
N VAL A 142 -8.70 -0.66 14.12
CA VAL A 142 -7.56 -1.55 13.90
C VAL A 142 -7.78 -2.84 14.69
N PHE A 143 -7.69 -4.00 14.05
CA PHE A 143 -7.92 -5.27 14.72
C PHE A 143 -6.63 -5.83 15.33
N ASP A 144 -5.59 -6.04 14.54
CA ASP A 144 -4.32 -6.60 14.99
C ASP A 144 -3.14 -5.77 14.46
N VAL A 145 -2.16 -5.54 15.33
CA VAL A 145 -0.88 -4.91 15.00
C VAL A 145 0.23 -5.64 15.72
N GLU A 146 1.01 -6.41 14.97
CA GLU A 146 2.26 -6.99 15.44
C GLU A 146 3.43 -6.12 14.98
N CYS A 147 4.13 -5.49 15.94
CA CYS A 147 5.26 -4.64 15.64
C CYS A 147 6.45 -4.87 16.57
N ARG A 148 7.60 -5.31 16.07
CA ARG A 148 8.77 -5.45 16.97
C ARG A 148 9.21 -4.14 17.62
N MET A 149 9.12 -3.01 16.90
CA MET A 149 9.47 -1.69 17.41
C MET A 149 8.58 -0.59 16.82
N VAL A 150 8.04 0.28 17.68
CA VAL A 150 7.24 1.45 17.29
C VAL A 150 7.87 2.72 17.86
N TYR A 151 8.14 3.69 16.99
CA TYR A 151 8.67 5.00 17.35
C TYR A 151 7.74 6.10 16.85
N GLY A 152 7.12 6.84 17.77
CA GLY A 152 6.26 7.97 17.43
C GLY A 152 4.97 7.50 16.76
N ALA A 153 4.02 6.98 17.54
CA ALA A 153 2.69 6.64 17.03
C ALA A 153 1.59 7.40 17.77
N MET A 154 0.60 7.88 17.02
CA MET A 154 -0.62 8.46 17.56
C MET A 154 -1.80 7.57 17.19
N TRP A 155 -2.57 7.18 18.20
CA TRP A 155 -3.72 6.31 18.03
C TRP A 155 -4.98 7.08 18.43
N ASN A 156 -5.76 7.52 17.44
CA ASN A 156 -7.10 8.09 17.59
C ASN A 156 -8.13 7.10 17.03
N SER A 157 -8.08 5.86 17.50
CA SER A 157 -8.77 4.72 16.90
C SER A 157 -9.49 3.86 17.94
N VAL A 158 -10.23 2.86 17.48
CA VAL A 158 -10.53 1.67 18.28
C VAL A 158 -9.52 0.61 17.91
N VAL A 159 -8.82 0.04 18.88
CA VAL A 159 -7.74 -0.94 18.65
C VAL A 159 -8.03 -2.19 19.46
N PHE A 160 -8.09 -3.35 18.81
CA PHE A 160 -8.38 -4.61 19.49
C PHE A 160 -7.12 -5.24 20.09
N ASP A 161 -6.11 -5.51 19.29
CA ASP A 161 -4.86 -6.13 19.72
C ASP A 161 -3.64 -5.36 19.22
N VAL A 162 -2.60 -5.31 20.05
CA VAL A 162 -1.30 -4.70 19.75
C VAL A 162 -0.22 -5.48 20.46
N GLU A 163 0.59 -6.22 19.70
CA GLU A 163 1.79 -6.87 20.20
C GLU A 163 3.03 -6.08 19.78
N CYS A 164 3.77 -5.51 20.74
CA CYS A 164 4.95 -4.70 20.45
C CYS A 164 6.09 -4.83 21.47
N ARG A 165 7.24 -5.42 21.10
CA ARG A 165 8.37 -5.56 22.07
C ARG A 165 8.93 -4.25 22.62
N MET A 166 8.82 -3.15 21.88
CA MET A 166 9.33 -1.84 22.30
C MET A 166 8.51 -0.72 21.67
N VAL A 167 8.09 0.22 22.51
CA VAL A 167 7.28 1.37 22.11
C VAL A 167 7.88 2.66 22.68
N TYR A 168 8.14 3.64 21.82
CA TYR A 168 8.70 4.93 22.19
C TYR A 168 7.87 6.09 21.64
N GLY A 169 7.44 6.99 22.53
CA GLY A 169 6.76 8.22 22.12
C GLY A 169 5.38 8.00 21.52
N THR A 170 4.55 7.19 22.18
CA THR A 170 3.17 6.94 21.76
C THR A 170 2.16 7.80 22.51
N MET A 171 1.10 8.20 21.79
CA MET A 171 -0.06 8.86 22.37
C MET A 171 -1.30 8.06 22.01
N TRP A 172 -2.07 7.70 23.02
CA TRP A 172 -3.33 6.98 22.89
C TRP A 172 -4.48 7.91 23.22
N ASN A 173 -5.36 8.11 22.26
CA ASN A 173 -6.65 8.77 22.37
C ASN A 173 -7.70 7.85 21.73
N SER A 174 -7.71 6.63 22.23
CA SER A 174 -8.32 5.45 21.62
C SER A 174 -8.98 4.59 22.69
N VAL A 175 -9.88 3.72 22.25
CA VAL A 175 -10.28 2.56 23.06
C VAL A 175 -9.36 1.41 22.65
N VAL A 176 -8.64 0.83 23.62
CA VAL A 176 -7.74 -0.30 23.38
C VAL A 176 -8.17 -1.48 24.23
N PHE A 177 -8.35 -2.65 23.61
CA PHE A 177 -8.81 -3.86 24.30
C PHE A 177 -7.64 -4.67 24.87
N ASP A 178 -6.59 -4.92 24.08
CA ASP A 178 -5.38 -5.62 24.50
C ASP A 178 -4.11 -4.92 24.01
N VAL A 179 -3.07 -4.94 24.84
CA VAL A 179 -1.73 -4.43 24.52
C VAL A 179 -0.70 -5.29 25.24
N GLU A 180 0.10 -6.02 24.46
CA GLU A 180 1.26 -6.75 24.95
C GLU A 180 2.54 -6.05 24.50
N CYS A 181 3.37 -5.57 25.44
CA CYS A 181 4.61 -4.86 25.14
C CYS A 181 5.78 -5.22 26.05
#